data_AF-A0AB38JC80-F1
#
_entry.id   AF-A0AB38JC80-F1
#
_cell.length_a   1.000
_cell.length_b   1.000
_cell.length_c   1.000
_cell.angle_alpha   90.00
_cell.angle_beta   90.00
_cell.angle_gamma   90.00
#
_symmetry.space_group_name_H-M   'P 1'
#
loop_
_entity.id
_entity.type
_entity.pdbx_description
1 polymer ?
#
loop_
_entity_poly.entity_id
_entity_poly.type
_entity_poly.pdbx_seq_one_letter_code
_entity_poly.pdbx_strand_id
1 'polypeptide(L)' 'MPSSAACITERDVDWTIDDSDAAVVVATSYGRDPVVEVVLDAGLSGGREILAALAPAVSSVPATRRCS' A
#
# COMPACT_ATOMS: atom_id res chain seq x y z
N MET A 1 11.39 -10.27 -14.57
CA MET A 1 10.73 -9.06 -15.11
C MET A 1 10.92 -7.95 -14.09
N PRO A 2 11.19 -6.69 -14.46
CA PRO A 2 11.46 -5.68 -13.45
C PRO A 2 10.15 -5.44 -12.69
N SER A 3 10.11 -5.78 -11.40
CA SER A 3 9.00 -5.49 -10.50
C SER A 3 8.98 -3.99 -10.26
N SER A 4 8.46 -3.24 -11.22
CA SER A 4 7.99 -1.89 -10.95
C SER A 4 6.86 -2.06 -9.93
N ALA A 5 7.12 -1.71 -8.66
CA ALA A 5 6.18 -1.84 -7.56
C ALA A 5 4.78 -1.40 -8.03
N ALA A 6 3.80 -2.31 -7.98
CA ALA A 6 2.47 -2.00 -8.48
C ALA A 6 1.88 -0.88 -7.61
N CYS A 7 1.47 0.23 -8.23
CA CYS A 7 0.79 1.32 -7.55
C CYS A 7 -0.71 1.04 -7.58
N ILE A 8 -1.34 0.82 -6.43
CA ILE A 8 -2.77 0.55 -6.33
C ILE A 8 -3.46 1.59 -5.45
N THR A 9 -4.73 1.85 -5.70
CA THR A 9 -5.53 2.81 -4.91
C THR A 9 -6.60 2.07 -4.12
N GLU A 10 -6.64 2.29 -2.82
CA GLU A 10 -7.68 1.79 -1.91
C GLU A 10 -8.26 2.95 -1.09
N ARG A 11 -9.55 3.24 -1.29
CA ARG A 11 -10.30 4.32 -0.61
C ARG A 11 -9.50 5.64 -0.50
N ASP A 12 -9.09 6.16 -1.65
CA ASP A 12 -8.33 7.42 -1.78
C ASP A 12 -6.94 7.41 -1.11
N VAL A 13 -6.38 6.24 -0.81
CA VAL A 13 -4.98 6.07 -0.43
C VAL A 13 -4.29 5.24 -1.51
N ASP A 14 -3.19 5.79 -2.02
CA ASP A 14 -2.34 5.10 -2.98
C ASP A 14 -1.27 4.31 -2.25
N TRP A 15 -0.97 3.12 -2.74
CA TRP A 15 -0.05 2.17 -2.12
C TRP A 15 0.92 1.65 -3.17
N THR A 16 2.21 1.68 -2.88
CA THR A 16 3.21 0.90 -3.63
C THR A 16 3.30 -0.49 -3.03
N ILE A 17 3.19 -1.52 -3.87
CA ILE A 17 3.27 -2.92 -3.47
C ILE A 17 4.63 -3.49 -3.85
N ASP A 18 5.35 -3.99 -2.85
CA ASP A 18 6.56 -4.79 -3.01
C ASP A 18 6.25 -6.25 -2.61
N ASP A 19 6.29 -7.13 -3.60
CA ASP A 19 6.09 -8.57 -3.50
C ASP A 19 7.35 -9.36 -3.90
N SER A 20 8.53 -8.72 -3.80
CA SER A 20 9.80 -9.34 -4.15
C SER A 20 10.21 -10.46 -3.20
N ASP A 21 9.71 -10.46 -1.96
CA ASP A 21 9.81 -11.56 -1.00
C ASP A 21 8.60 -12.50 -1.14
N ALA A 22 8.85 -13.81 -1.24
CA ALA A 22 7.79 -14.80 -1.38
C ALA A 22 6.98 -15.03 -0.09
N ALA A 23 7.47 -14.60 1.07
CA ALA A 23 6.82 -14.77 2.37
C ALA A 23 5.93 -13.59 2.76
N VAL A 24 6.20 -12.40 2.23
CA VAL A 24 5.50 -11.17 2.63
C VAL A 24 5.23 -10.24 1.47
N VAL A 25 4.18 -9.44 1.62
CA VAL A 25 3.86 -8.32 0.73
C VAL A 25 3.93 -7.03 1.54
N VAL A 26 4.76 -6.08 1.11
CA VAL A 26 4.92 -4.78 1.76
C VAL A 26 4.14 -3.73 0.97
N ALA A 27 3.17 -3.09 1.64
CA ALA A 27 2.39 -1.99 1.08
C ALA A 27 2.78 -0.68 1.77
N THR A 28 3.26 0.30 0.99
CA THR A 28 3.68 1.61 1.51
C THR A 28 2.80 2.72 0.96
N SER A 29 2.30 3.61 1.83
CA SER A 29 1.41 4.70 1.43
C SER A 29 2.15 5.71 0.54
N TYR A 30 1.78 5.77 -0.73
CA TYR A 30 2.42 6.61 -1.72
C TYR A 30 2.00 8.08 -1.58
N GLY A 31 2.98 8.97 -1.73
CA GLY A 31 2.75 10.41 -1.76
C GLY A 31 2.39 11.03 -0.40
N ARG A 32 2.62 10.35 0.73
CA ARG A 32 2.35 10.86 2.08
C ARG A 32 3.66 10.97 2.88
N ASP A 33 3.74 11.94 3.79
CA ASP A 33 4.88 12.13 4.71
C ASP A 33 4.34 12.54 6.10
N PRO A 34 4.48 11.68 7.14
CA PRO A 34 5.16 10.39 7.12
C PRO A 34 4.43 9.33 6.28
N VAL A 35 5.20 8.36 5.75
CA VAL A 35 4.63 7.17 5.10
C VAL A 35 4.12 6.18 6.14
N VAL A 36 3.10 5.43 5.78
CA VAL A 36 2.63 4.26 6.51
C VAL A 36 3.06 3.01 5.72
N GLU A 37 3.70 2.08 6.40
CA GLU A 37 4.10 0.79 5.84
C GLU A 37 3.30 -0.33 6.51
N VAL A 38 2.77 -1.25 5.71
CA VAL A 38 1.99 -2.40 6.15
C VAL A 38 2.63 -3.64 5.56
N VAL A 39 3.11 -4.53 6.44
CA VAL A 39 3.68 -5.82 6.05
C VAL A 39 2.61 -6.89 6.23
N LEU A 40 2.27 -7.57 5.14
CA LEU A 40 1.25 -8.62 5.10
C LEU A 40 1.92 -9.96 4.80
N ASP A 41 1.39 -11.04 5.36
CA ASP A 41 1.77 -12.40 4.97
C ASP A 41 1.32 -12.66 3.52
N ALA A 42 2.19 -13.20 2.67
CA ALA A 42 1.88 -13.44 1.26
C ALA A 42 0.78 -14.51 1.02
N GLY A 43 0.56 -15.39 2.00
CA GLY A 43 -0.53 -16.38 1.99
C GLY A 43 -1.88 -15.81 2.45
N LEU A 44 -1.92 -14.56 2.91
CA LEU A 44 -3.13 -13.91 3.40
C LEU A 44 -4.06 -13.54 2.24
N SER A 45 -5.30 -14.03 2.29
CA SER A 45 -6.35 -13.53 1.41
C SER A 45 -6.91 -12.21 1.94
N GLY A 46 -7.25 -11.30 1.03
CA GLY A 46 -7.92 -10.05 1.37
C GLY A 46 -7.01 -8.88 1.76
N GLY A 47 -5.77 -8.84 1.25
CA GLY A 47 -4.84 -7.75 1.53
C GLY A 47 -5.39 -6.36 1.15
N ARG A 48 -6.16 -6.26 0.06
CA ARG A 48 -6.76 -5.00 -0.39
C ARG A 48 -7.83 -4.49 0.57
N GLU A 49 -8.64 -5.38 1.11
CA GLU A 49 -9.67 -5.09 2.10
C GLU A 49 -9.05 -4.56 3.40
N ILE A 50 -7.90 -5.11 3.79
CA ILE A 50 -7.12 -4.60 4.94
C ILE A 50 -6.62 -3.19 4.66
N LEU A 51 -6.01 -2.93 3.50
CA LEU A 51 -5.55 -1.59 3.12
C LEU A 51 -6.72 -0.59 3.06
N ALA A 52 -7.87 -1.01 2.53
CA ALA A 52 -9.09 -0.21 2.53
C ALA A 52 -9.61 0.07 3.95
N ALA A 53 -9.52 -0.89 4.87
CA ALA A 53 -9.90 -0.69 6.27
C ALA A 53 -8.96 0.29 7.00
N LEU A 54 -7.69 0.34 6.62
CA LEU A 54 -6.70 1.29 7.16
C LEU A 54 -6.80 2.69 6.56
N ALA A 55 -7.37 2.82 5.35
CA ALA A 55 -7.41 4.08 4.61
C ALA A 55 -7.97 5.30 5.39
N PRO A 56 -9.01 5.18 6.24
CA PRO A 56 -9.48 6.31 7.06
C PRO A 56 -8.41 6.84 8.02
N ALA A 57 -7.61 5.95 8.62
CA ALA A 57 -6.51 6.35 9.51
C ALA A 57 -5.35 6.95 8.72
N VAL A 58 -4.94 6.31 7.62
CA VAL A 58 -3.84 6.80 6.75
C VAL A 58 -4.19 8.15 6.11
N SER A 59 -5.48 8.40 5.87
CA SER A 59 -5.97 9.65 5.30
C SER A 59 -5.74 10.87 6.20
N SER A 60 -5.39 10.70 7.48
CA SER A 60 -5.01 11.83 8.33
C SER A 60 -3.71 12.52 7.89
N VAL A 61 -2.86 11.83 7.12
CA VAL A 61 -1.62 12.39 6.56
C VAL A 61 -1.88 12.81 5.12
N PRO A 62 -1.92 14.10 4.74
CA PRO A 62 -2.32 14.53 3.40
C PRO A 62 -1.51 13.91 2.25
N ALA A 63 -2.17 13.58 1.13
CA ALA A 63 -1.50 13.11 -0.08
C ALA A 63 -0.95 14.29 -0.90
N THR A 64 0.34 14.23 -1.22
CA THR A 64 1.09 15.19 -2.04
C THR A 64 1.29 14.68 -3.47
N ARG A 65 1.17 13.37 -3.70
CA ARG A 65 1.27 12.70 -5.00
C ARG A 65 0.26 11.56 -5.08
N ARG A 66 -0.07 11.17 -6.32
CA ARG A 66 -1.01 10.09 -6.63
C ARG A 66 -0.42 9.09 -7.62
N CYS A 67 -0.91 7.86 -7.65
CA CYS A 67 -0.64 6.93 -8.76
C CYS A 67 -1.10 7.58 -10.09
N SER A 68 -0.38 7.32 -11.19
CA SER A 68 -0.68 7.83 -12.54
C SER A 68 -0.98 6.71 -13.52
#